data_AF-A0A078ICT3-F1
#
_entry.id   AF-A0A078ICT3-F1
#
_cell.length_a   1.000
_cell.length_b   1.000
_cell.length_c   1.000
_cell.angle_alpha   90.00
_cell.angle_beta   90.00
_cell.angle_gamma   90.00
#
_symmetry.space_group_name_H-M   'P 1'
#
loop_
_entity.id
_entity.type
_entity.pdbx_description
1 polymer ?
#
loop_
_entity_poly.entity_id
_entity_poly.type
_entity_poly.pdbx_seq_one_letter_code
_entity_poly.pdbx_strand_id
1 'polypeptide(L)'
;MHNFKHYICIYYKFKTCKCFLKLNTCPRHHFNGEAQVKDFIHTLLHYGGYNEMADILVNLTSLATEMGRLVSEGYVLTVLAPNDEAMAKLTTDQLSEPGAPEQIMYYHIIPEYQTEESMYNSVRRFGKVKYETLRFPHKVAAKEADGSVKFGSGDRSAYLFDPDIYTDGRISVQGIDGVLFPEEEEETVKKPSGSVKKVVQTRRGKLLEVACRMLGAIGKDSYISKC
;
A
#
# COMPACT_ATOMS: atom_id res chain seq x y z
N MET A 1 5.14 -15.94 -15.24
CA MET A 1 3.90 -15.47 -15.90
C MET A 1 2.58 -16.06 -15.34
N HIS A 2 2.54 -16.87 -14.27
CA HIS A 2 1.28 -17.35 -13.64
C HIS A 2 1.00 -16.79 -12.23
N ASN A 3 1.92 -16.02 -11.65
CA ASN A 3 1.77 -15.53 -10.28
C ASN A 3 0.95 -14.24 -10.17
N PHE A 4 1.03 -13.32 -11.13
CA PHE A 4 0.47 -11.98 -10.99
C PHE A 4 -1.06 -11.96 -10.76
N LYS A 5 -1.82 -12.72 -11.56
CA LYS A 5 -3.27 -12.88 -11.37
C LYS A 5 -3.66 -13.61 -10.10
N HIS A 6 -2.93 -14.66 -9.74
CA HIS A 6 -3.26 -15.44 -8.54
C HIS A 6 -3.01 -14.60 -7.29
N TYR A 7 -1.97 -13.76 -7.28
CA TYR A 7 -1.65 -12.88 -6.16
C TYR A 7 -2.66 -11.73 -6.01
N ILE A 8 -2.98 -10.99 -7.08
CA ILE A 8 -4.00 -9.92 -7.00
C ILE A 8 -5.38 -10.51 -6.70
N CYS A 9 -5.75 -11.63 -7.31
CA CYS A 9 -7.06 -12.26 -7.13
C CYS A 9 -7.19 -13.04 -5.81
N ILE A 10 -6.10 -13.40 -5.11
CA ILE A 10 -6.19 -13.93 -3.73
C ILE A 10 -6.23 -12.79 -2.72
N TYR A 11 -5.41 -11.75 -2.90
CA TYR A 11 -5.24 -10.69 -1.89
C TYR A 11 -6.29 -9.57 -1.99
N TYR A 12 -6.68 -9.16 -3.20
CA TYR A 12 -7.64 -8.06 -3.40
C TYR A 12 -9.09 -8.52 -3.58
N LYS A 13 -9.36 -9.82 -3.81
CA LYS A 13 -10.75 -10.36 -3.80
C LYS A 13 -11.50 -10.06 -2.50
N PHE A 14 -10.78 -9.95 -1.38
CA PHE A 14 -11.39 -9.70 -0.08
C PHE A 14 -11.66 -8.21 0.19
N LYS A 15 -10.98 -7.28 -0.47
CA LYS A 15 -11.12 -5.83 -0.19
C LYS A 15 -12.18 -5.15 -1.05
N THR A 16 -12.48 -5.67 -2.25
CA THR A 16 -13.45 -5.07 -3.19
C THR A 16 -14.70 -5.92 -3.45
N CYS A 17 -15.11 -6.76 -2.48
CA CYS A 17 -16.41 -7.45 -2.52
C CYS A 17 -17.60 -6.51 -2.16
N LYS A 18 -17.58 -5.25 -2.60
CA LYS A 18 -18.67 -4.27 -2.41
C LYS A 18 -19.21 -3.64 -3.69
N CYS A 19 -18.90 -4.19 -4.85
CA CYS A 19 -19.59 -3.89 -6.12
C CYS A 19 -19.73 -5.14 -7.00
N PHE A 20 -20.24 -6.23 -6.43
CA PHE A 20 -20.66 -7.39 -7.23
C PHE A 20 -22.12 -7.75 -6.94
N LEU A 21 -23.02 -6.76 -7.08
CA LEU A 21 -24.43 -7.06 -7.32
C LEU A 21 -25.07 -5.90 -8.08
N LYS A 22 -25.59 -6.23 -9.27
CA LYS A 22 -26.34 -5.41 -10.25
C LYS A 22 -25.49 -4.48 -11.13
N LEU A 23 -25.27 -4.93 -12.37
CA LEU A 23 -26.08 -4.51 -13.53
C LEU A 23 -25.66 -5.32 -14.76
N ASN A 24 -26.53 -6.24 -15.18
CA ASN A 24 -26.54 -6.73 -16.54
C ASN A 24 -27.05 -5.60 -17.45
N THR A 25 -26.53 -5.57 -18.69
CA THR A 25 -26.83 -4.66 -19.81
C THR A 25 -26.19 -3.27 -19.75
N CYS A 26 -24.91 -3.19 -20.13
CA CYS A 26 -24.37 -2.05 -20.88
C CYS A 26 -23.85 -2.62 -22.22
N PRO A 27 -23.91 -1.90 -23.35
CA PRO A 27 -23.23 -2.34 -24.56
C PRO A 27 -21.79 -2.61 -24.16
N ARG A 28 -21.23 -3.75 -24.56
CA ARG A 28 -19.82 -4.06 -24.31
C ARG A 28 -18.97 -3.08 -25.11
N HIS A 29 -18.81 -1.87 -24.61
CA HIS A 29 -17.60 -1.12 -24.86
C HIS A 29 -16.49 -1.95 -24.22
N HIS A 30 -15.87 -2.78 -25.06
CA HIS A 30 -14.62 -3.41 -24.75
C HIS A 30 -13.64 -2.28 -24.48
N PHE A 31 -13.49 -1.97 -23.20
CA PHE A 31 -12.53 -1.00 -22.76
C PHE A 31 -11.15 -1.55 -23.08
N ASN A 32 -10.43 -0.88 -23.97
CA ASN A 32 -9.14 -1.34 -24.41
C ASN A 32 -8.06 -0.73 -23.51
N GLY A 33 -7.73 -1.43 -22.42
CA GLY A 33 -6.68 -1.00 -21.51
C GLY A 33 -5.29 -1.00 -22.14
N GLU A 34 -5.03 -1.82 -23.17
CA GLU A 34 -3.75 -1.77 -23.89
C GLU A 34 -3.58 -0.45 -24.64
N ALA A 35 -4.66 0.07 -25.25
CA ALA A 35 -4.64 1.38 -25.89
C ALA A 35 -4.35 2.50 -24.87
N GLN A 36 -4.95 2.44 -23.69
CA GLN A 36 -4.66 3.41 -22.62
C GLN A 36 -3.20 3.36 -22.14
N VAL A 37 -2.64 2.16 -21.96
CA VAL A 37 -1.23 2.02 -21.57
C VAL A 37 -0.31 2.59 -22.66
N LYS A 38 -0.67 2.43 -23.94
CA LYS A 38 0.06 3.05 -25.05
C LYS A 38 -0.01 4.58 -25.01
N ASP A 39 -1.19 5.15 -24.76
CA ASP A 39 -1.38 6.61 -24.64
C ASP A 39 -0.63 7.17 -23.43
N PHE A 40 -0.61 6.44 -22.32
CA PHE A 40 0.19 6.71 -21.13
C PHE A 40 1.70 6.78 -21.46
N ILE A 41 2.25 5.74 -22.10
CA ILE A 41 3.68 5.69 -22.47
C ILE A 41 4.02 6.85 -23.43
N HIS A 42 3.14 7.10 -24.40
CA HIS A 42 3.32 8.22 -25.32
C HIS A 42 3.32 9.56 -24.58
N THR A 43 2.44 9.74 -23.60
CA THR A 43 2.40 10.97 -22.78
C THR A 43 3.69 11.18 -21.99
N LEU A 44 4.27 10.13 -21.41
CA LEU A 44 5.56 10.22 -20.70
C LEU A 44 6.69 10.71 -21.63
N LEU A 45 6.75 10.15 -22.86
CA LEU A 45 7.75 10.56 -23.85
C LEU A 45 7.55 12.02 -24.30
N HIS A 46 6.32 12.51 -24.40
CA HIS A 46 6.03 13.90 -24.77
C HIS A 46 6.26 14.88 -23.62
N TYR A 47 5.96 14.48 -22.38
CA TYR A 47 6.21 15.31 -21.21
C TYR A 47 7.72 15.57 -21.04
N GLY A 48 8.53 14.54 -21.28
CA GLY A 48 9.99 14.60 -21.17
C GLY A 48 10.47 14.47 -19.73
N GLY A 49 11.71 14.00 -19.54
CA GLY A 49 12.27 13.77 -18.19
C GLY A 49 11.82 12.46 -17.53
N TYR A 50 11.08 11.61 -18.25
CA TYR A 50 10.64 10.27 -17.85
C TYR A 50 10.89 9.23 -18.94
N ASN A 51 11.86 9.49 -19.82
CA ASN A 51 12.17 8.64 -20.97
C ASN A 51 12.68 7.26 -20.53
N GLU A 52 13.51 7.21 -19.49
CA GLU A 52 14.06 5.95 -18.98
C GLU A 52 12.95 5.01 -18.50
N MET A 53 11.94 5.55 -17.83
CA MET A 53 10.78 4.79 -17.40
C MET A 53 9.93 4.33 -18.59
N ALA A 54 9.69 5.21 -19.56
CA ALA A 54 8.95 4.87 -20.77
C ALA A 54 9.64 3.75 -21.56
N ASP A 55 10.96 3.83 -21.70
CA ASP A 55 11.77 2.81 -22.38
C ASP A 55 11.74 1.46 -21.65
N ILE A 56 11.81 1.46 -20.32
CA ILE A 56 11.63 0.24 -19.52
C ILE A 56 10.24 -0.36 -19.76
N LEU A 57 9.17 0.43 -19.79
CA LEU A 57 7.81 -0.06 -20.05
C LEU A 57 7.64 -0.61 -21.46
N VAL A 58 8.27 0.01 -22.47
CA VAL A 58 8.27 -0.48 -23.85
C VAL A 58 9.05 -1.78 -23.98
N ASN A 59 10.22 -1.88 -23.34
CA ASN A 59 11.05 -3.08 -23.36
C ASN A 59 10.42 -4.24 -22.58
N LEU A 60 9.85 -3.95 -21.41
CA LEU A 60 9.10 -4.89 -20.58
C LEU A 60 7.65 -4.98 -21.06
N THR A 61 7.48 -5.43 -22.30
CA THR A 61 6.16 -5.63 -22.93
C THR A 61 5.21 -6.50 -22.08
N SER A 62 5.76 -7.40 -21.25
CA SER A 62 4.98 -8.18 -20.28
C SER A 62 4.27 -7.29 -19.27
N LEU A 63 4.96 -6.33 -18.67
CA LEU A 63 4.41 -5.42 -17.66
C LEU A 63 3.34 -4.52 -18.28
N ALA A 64 3.62 -3.94 -19.45
CA ALA A 64 2.65 -3.11 -20.17
C ALA A 64 1.37 -3.89 -20.52
N THR A 65 1.52 -5.14 -20.96
CA THR A 65 0.38 -6.04 -21.25
C THR A 65 -0.41 -6.39 -19.98
N GLU A 66 0.28 -6.64 -18.86
CA GLU A 66 -0.36 -6.93 -17.58
C GLU A 66 -1.13 -5.72 -17.02
N MET A 67 -0.56 -4.51 -17.12
CA MET A 67 -1.25 -3.26 -16.79
C MET A 67 -2.49 -3.08 -17.68
N GLY A 68 -2.35 -3.25 -18.99
CA GLY A 68 -3.46 -3.13 -19.93
C GLY A 68 -4.59 -4.11 -19.62
N ARG A 69 -4.25 -5.32 -19.20
CA ARG A 69 -5.23 -6.33 -18.76
C ARG A 69 -5.94 -5.92 -17.46
N LEU A 70 -5.22 -5.47 -16.44
CA LEU A 70 -5.82 -5.00 -15.18
C LEU A 70 -6.78 -3.83 -15.43
N VAL A 71 -6.34 -2.86 -16.22
CA VAL A 71 -7.14 -1.71 -16.56
C VAL A 71 -8.37 -2.11 -17.37
N SER A 72 -8.26 -3.08 -18.29
CA SER A 72 -9.39 -3.64 -19.03
C SER A 72 -10.39 -4.37 -18.12
N GLU A 73 -9.91 -5.02 -17.07
CA GLU A 73 -10.72 -5.68 -16.03
C GLU A 73 -11.42 -4.68 -15.08
N GLY A 74 -11.10 -3.38 -15.19
CA GLY A 74 -11.72 -2.31 -14.41
C GLY A 74 -10.96 -1.94 -13.15
N TYR A 75 -9.72 -2.43 -12.99
CA TYR A 75 -8.83 -1.93 -11.94
C TYR A 75 -8.36 -0.53 -12.29
N VAL A 76 -8.10 0.24 -11.22
CA VAL A 76 -7.52 1.57 -11.30
C VAL A 76 -6.12 1.54 -10.69
N LEU A 77 -5.19 2.26 -11.29
CA LEU A 77 -3.77 2.22 -10.97
C LEU A 77 -3.24 3.64 -10.79
N THR A 78 -2.30 3.80 -9.88
CA THR A 78 -1.41 4.96 -9.80
C THR A 78 0.01 4.51 -10.05
N VAL A 79 0.72 5.23 -10.91
CA VAL A 79 2.11 4.97 -11.27
C VAL A 79 2.96 6.09 -10.69
N LEU A 80 3.87 5.76 -9.79
CA LEU A 80 4.89 6.68 -9.28
C LEU A 80 6.07 6.66 -10.25
N ALA A 81 6.20 7.68 -11.09
CA ALA A 81 7.19 7.76 -12.15
C ALA A 81 8.49 8.41 -11.66
N PRO A 82 9.61 7.68 -11.50
CA PRO A 82 10.88 8.30 -11.19
C PRO A 82 11.39 9.09 -12.39
N ASN A 83 11.89 10.30 -12.15
CA ASN A 83 12.50 11.11 -13.19
C ASN A 83 13.81 10.49 -13.73
N ASP A 84 14.21 10.90 -14.93
CA ASP A 84 15.42 10.43 -15.61
C ASP A 84 16.67 10.72 -14.77
N GLU A 85 16.70 11.84 -14.04
CA GLU A 85 17.79 12.18 -13.12
C GLU A 85 17.93 11.19 -11.95
N ALA A 86 16.83 10.70 -11.40
CA ALA A 86 16.83 9.70 -10.34
C ALA A 86 17.22 8.32 -10.89
N MET A 87 16.71 7.97 -12.07
CA MET A 87 17.06 6.74 -12.75
C MET A 87 18.56 6.68 -13.08
N ALA A 88 19.14 7.80 -13.50
CA ALA A 88 20.57 7.92 -13.78
C ALA A 88 21.45 7.81 -12.53
N LYS A 89 20.93 8.12 -11.33
CA LYS A 89 21.67 7.99 -10.06
C LYS A 89 21.75 6.55 -9.57
N LEU A 90 20.97 5.63 -10.14
CA LEU A 90 21.07 4.22 -9.79
C LEU A 90 22.37 3.62 -10.34
N THR A 91 23.10 2.93 -9.47
CA THR A 91 24.26 2.14 -9.88
C THR A 91 23.81 1.05 -10.85
N THR A 92 24.49 0.92 -11.98
CA THR A 92 24.22 -0.10 -13.01
C THR A 92 24.07 -1.51 -12.43
N ASP A 93 24.75 -1.79 -11.32
CA ASP A 93 24.73 -3.08 -10.64
C ASP A 93 23.33 -3.49 -10.14
N GLN A 94 22.49 -2.53 -9.72
CA GLN A 94 21.13 -2.80 -9.23
C GLN A 94 20.12 -3.06 -10.36
N LEU A 95 20.44 -2.59 -11.57
CA LEU A 95 19.66 -2.84 -12.79
C LEU A 95 20.19 -4.04 -13.59
N SER A 96 21.39 -4.51 -13.26
CA SER A 96 22.08 -5.60 -13.98
C SER A 96 21.57 -6.99 -13.61
N GLU A 97 20.86 -7.13 -12.48
CA GLU A 97 20.20 -8.38 -12.14
C GLU A 97 19.04 -8.67 -13.10
N PRO A 98 18.95 -9.89 -13.67
CA PRO A 98 17.90 -10.24 -14.61
C PRO A 98 16.53 -10.14 -13.94
N GLY A 99 15.69 -9.23 -14.43
CA GLY A 99 14.34 -8.98 -13.90
C GLY A 99 14.26 -7.95 -12.77
N ALA A 100 15.38 -7.39 -12.31
CA ALA A 100 15.37 -6.26 -11.37
C ALA A 100 14.57 -5.05 -11.86
N PRO A 101 14.70 -4.55 -13.12
CA PRO A 101 13.91 -3.41 -13.57
C PRO A 101 12.40 -3.67 -13.49
N GLU A 102 11.96 -4.89 -13.80
CA GLU A 102 10.55 -5.28 -13.69
C GLU A 102 10.07 -5.23 -12.22
N GLN A 103 10.86 -5.77 -11.29
CA GLN A 103 10.51 -5.77 -9.87
C GLN A 103 10.52 -4.38 -9.24
N ILE A 104 11.45 -3.51 -9.67
CA ILE A 104 11.48 -2.11 -9.26
C ILE A 104 10.20 -1.44 -9.74
N MET A 105 9.82 -1.64 -11.01
CA MET A 105 8.60 -1.08 -11.57
C MET A 105 7.32 -1.53 -10.85
N TYR A 106 7.19 -2.81 -10.48
CA TYR A 106 6.02 -3.26 -9.69
C TYR A 106 5.91 -2.57 -8.34
N TYR A 107 7.01 -2.11 -7.74
CA TYR A 107 6.98 -1.38 -6.48
C TYR A 107 6.49 0.07 -6.65
N HIS A 108 6.61 0.62 -7.85
CA HIS A 108 6.17 1.97 -8.18
C HIS A 108 4.68 2.03 -8.60
N ILE A 109 4.02 0.89 -8.75
CA ILE A 109 2.60 0.84 -9.14
C ILE A 109 1.74 0.53 -7.91
N ILE A 110 0.80 1.43 -7.63
CA ILE A 110 -0.19 1.33 -6.56
C ILE A 110 -1.54 0.94 -7.20
N PRO A 111 -2.19 -0.17 -6.78
CA PRO A 111 -3.47 -0.61 -7.33
C PRO A 111 -4.66 0.15 -6.71
N GLU A 112 -4.55 1.47 -6.64
CA GLU A 112 -5.57 2.40 -6.19
C GLU A 112 -5.39 3.71 -6.97
N TYR A 113 -6.48 4.39 -7.29
CA TYR A 113 -6.43 5.68 -8.00
C TYR A 113 -6.11 6.80 -7.02
N GLN A 114 -5.02 7.52 -7.25
CA GLN A 114 -4.55 8.60 -6.38
C GLN A 114 -4.14 9.79 -7.24
N THR A 115 -4.87 10.89 -7.07
CA THR A 115 -4.49 12.20 -7.60
C THR A 115 -3.58 12.92 -6.60
N GLU A 116 -2.95 14.01 -7.06
CA GLU A 116 -2.21 14.92 -6.20
C GLU A 116 -3.01 15.29 -4.94
N GLU A 117 -4.23 15.81 -5.14
CA GLU A 117 -5.09 16.28 -4.04
C GLU A 117 -5.38 15.17 -3.02
N SER A 118 -5.64 13.94 -3.50
CA SER A 118 -5.91 12.79 -2.65
C SER A 118 -4.70 12.43 -1.80
N MET A 119 -3.50 12.42 -2.38
CA MET A 119 -2.26 12.12 -1.66
C MET A 119 -1.98 13.17 -0.57
N TYR A 120 -2.04 14.45 -0.92
CA TYR A 120 -1.84 15.54 0.03
C TYR A 120 -2.84 15.50 1.18
N ASN A 121 -4.13 15.35 0.87
CA ASN A 121 -5.18 15.26 1.88
C ASN A 121 -4.96 14.07 2.81
N SER A 122 -4.53 12.93 2.27
CA SER A 122 -4.28 11.72 3.03
C SER A 122 -3.12 11.90 4.00
N VAL A 123 -1.97 12.41 3.55
CA VAL A 123 -0.81 12.59 4.44
C VAL A 123 -1.04 13.68 5.48
N ARG A 124 -1.79 14.75 5.16
CA ARG A 124 -2.12 15.80 6.13
C ARG A 124 -3.07 15.33 7.23
N ARG A 125 -4.06 14.51 6.88
CA ARG A 125 -5.05 14.01 7.84
C ARG A 125 -4.50 12.91 8.73
N PHE A 126 -3.74 11.99 8.15
CA PHE A 126 -3.29 10.79 8.85
C PHE A 126 -1.82 10.86 9.29
N GLY A 127 -1.06 11.87 8.86
CA GLY A 127 0.37 12.06 9.13
C GLY A 127 1.26 11.09 8.35
N LYS A 128 1.00 9.79 8.47
CA LYS A 128 1.69 8.71 7.76
C LYS A 128 0.69 7.75 7.14
N VAL A 129 0.77 7.59 5.83
CA VAL A 129 -0.09 6.70 5.03
C VAL A 129 0.78 5.57 4.47
N LYS A 130 0.19 4.39 4.26
CA LYS A 130 0.87 3.26 3.61
C LYS A 130 0.07 2.82 2.40
N TYR A 131 0.64 2.97 1.22
CA TYR A 131 0.06 2.50 -0.03
C TYR A 131 0.51 1.07 -0.30
N GLU A 132 -0.44 0.22 -0.67
CA GLU A 132 -0.12 -1.12 -1.15
C GLU A 132 0.45 -1.00 -2.57
N THR A 133 1.44 -1.81 -2.91
CA THR A 133 2.03 -1.83 -4.27
C THR A 133 1.68 -3.13 -4.97
N LEU A 134 1.92 -3.20 -6.29
CA LEU A 134 1.82 -4.46 -7.02
C LEU A 134 2.92 -5.45 -6.62
N ARG A 135 4.04 -4.97 -6.09
CA ARG A 135 5.09 -5.81 -5.51
C ARG A 135 4.72 -6.26 -4.10
N PHE A 136 3.83 -7.24 -4.01
CA PHE A 136 3.44 -7.88 -2.75
C PHE A 136 4.65 -8.57 -2.06
N PRO A 137 4.81 -8.50 -0.72
CA PRO A 137 3.96 -7.86 0.30
C PRO A 137 4.29 -6.39 0.60
N HIS A 138 5.16 -5.77 -0.19
CA HIS A 138 5.74 -4.48 0.14
C HIS A 138 4.74 -3.32 -0.03
N LYS A 139 4.86 -2.36 0.90
CA LYS A 139 4.06 -1.13 0.92
C LYS A 139 4.98 0.07 0.81
N VAL A 140 4.51 1.15 0.19
CA VAL A 140 5.19 2.43 0.16
C VAL A 140 4.59 3.31 1.26
N ALA A 141 5.42 3.72 2.20
CA ALA A 141 5.01 4.71 3.20
C ALA A 141 5.06 6.11 2.58
N ALA A 142 4.09 6.96 2.89
CA ALA A 142 4.04 8.35 2.51
C ALA A 142 3.80 9.25 3.73
N LYS A 143 4.41 10.43 3.76
CA LYS A 143 4.26 11.44 4.81
C LYS A 143 4.37 12.84 4.23
N GLU A 144 3.81 13.83 4.91
CA GLU A 144 4.07 15.23 4.56
C GLU A 144 5.50 15.61 4.96
N ALA A 145 6.25 16.22 4.05
CA ALA A 145 7.57 16.79 4.32
C ALA A 145 7.84 17.96 3.38
N ASP A 146 8.39 19.05 3.92
CA ASP A 146 8.82 20.23 3.14
C ASP A 146 7.73 20.85 2.25
N GLY A 147 6.45 20.69 2.65
CA GLY A 147 5.29 21.16 1.88
C GLY A 147 4.87 20.24 0.73
N SER A 148 5.56 19.13 0.51
CA SER A 148 5.23 18.10 -0.49
C SER A 148 4.89 16.74 0.18
N VAL A 149 4.50 15.76 -0.64
CA VAL A 149 4.36 14.36 -0.23
C VAL A 149 5.70 13.65 -0.41
N LYS A 150 6.22 13.05 0.67
CA LYS A 150 7.43 12.26 0.67
C LYS A 150 7.13 10.78 0.81
N PHE A 151 7.57 10.01 -0.16
CA PHE A 151 7.49 8.56 -0.22
C PHE A 151 8.76 7.90 0.31
N GLY A 152 8.61 6.73 0.94
CA GLY A 152 9.70 5.95 1.52
C GLY A 152 10.28 6.51 2.82
N SER A 153 11.39 5.93 3.24
CA SER A 153 12.10 6.27 4.47
C SER A 153 13.61 6.42 4.21
N GLY A 154 14.28 7.28 4.98
CA GLY A 154 15.74 7.45 4.92
C GLY A 154 16.24 8.07 3.61
N ASP A 155 17.42 7.63 3.17
CA ASP A 155 18.14 8.19 2.02
C ASP A 155 17.57 7.77 0.66
N ARG A 156 16.75 6.70 0.63
CA ARG A 156 16.05 6.21 -0.57
C ARG A 156 14.59 6.69 -0.63
N SER A 157 14.35 7.88 -0.11
CA SER A 157 13.05 8.53 -0.15
C SER A 157 12.92 9.41 -1.38
N ALA A 158 11.69 9.62 -1.85
CA ALA A 158 11.39 10.44 -3.00
C ALA A 158 10.26 11.42 -2.67
N TYR A 159 10.34 12.63 -3.19
CA TYR A 159 9.30 13.64 -3.11
C TYR A 159 8.42 13.58 -4.36
N LEU A 160 7.13 13.88 -4.16
CA LEU A 160 6.23 14.20 -5.26
C LEU A 160 6.72 15.50 -5.91
N PHE A 161 7.08 15.40 -7.20
CA PHE A 161 7.70 16.49 -7.95
C PHE A 161 6.75 17.01 -9.02
N ASP A 162 6.35 16.15 -9.97
CA ASP A 162 5.42 16.50 -11.04
C ASP A 162 4.07 15.80 -10.79
N PRO A 163 3.09 16.47 -10.19
CA PRO A 163 1.78 15.88 -9.97
C PRO A 163 0.97 15.71 -11.26
N ASP A 164 0.16 14.65 -11.30
CA ASP A 164 -0.89 14.42 -12.30
C ASP A 164 -0.42 14.51 -13.78
N ILE A 165 0.80 14.02 -14.09
CA ILE A 165 1.39 14.00 -15.45
C ILE A 165 0.43 13.40 -16.49
N TYR A 166 -0.28 12.35 -16.09
CA TYR A 166 -1.30 11.71 -16.91
C TYR A 166 -2.45 11.26 -16.01
N THR A 167 -3.68 11.63 -16.39
CA THR A 167 -4.91 11.22 -15.70
C THR A 167 -6.00 10.91 -16.73
N ASP A 168 -6.53 9.69 -16.69
CA ASP A 168 -7.62 9.26 -17.60
C ASP A 168 -8.83 8.65 -16.87
N GLY A 169 -8.80 8.70 -15.54
CA GLY A 169 -9.81 8.11 -14.66
C GLY A 169 -9.60 6.62 -14.32
N ARG A 170 -8.63 5.94 -14.95
CA ARG A 170 -8.20 4.58 -14.55
C ARG A 170 -6.74 4.52 -14.17
N ILE A 171 -5.88 5.19 -14.93
CA ILE A 171 -4.46 5.34 -14.66
C ILE A 171 -4.23 6.80 -14.25
N SER A 172 -3.47 6.97 -13.17
CA SER A 172 -2.91 8.25 -12.75
C SER A 172 -1.40 8.12 -12.67
N VAL A 173 -0.66 9.14 -13.07
CA VAL A 173 0.79 9.13 -13.07
C VAL A 173 1.30 10.32 -12.27
N GLN A 174 2.17 10.03 -11.31
CA GLN A 174 2.73 10.99 -10.37
C GLN A 174 4.26 10.95 -10.49
N GLY A 175 4.87 12.05 -10.90
CA GLY A 175 6.32 12.18 -11.01
C GLY A 175 6.98 12.31 -9.65
N ILE A 176 8.05 11.55 -9.42
CA ILE A 176 8.86 11.56 -8.20
C ILE A 176 10.34 11.77 -8.53
N ASP A 177 11.07 12.40 -7.61
CA ASP A 177 12.48 12.79 -7.79
C ASP A 177 13.49 11.71 -7.36
N GLY A 178 13.03 10.49 -7.07
CA GLY A 178 13.83 9.40 -6.52
C GLY A 178 13.24 8.04 -6.86
N VAL A 179 14.09 7.02 -6.96
CA VAL A 179 13.63 5.64 -7.17
C VAL A 179 13.38 4.96 -5.83
N LEU A 180 12.17 4.41 -5.68
CA LEU A 180 11.74 3.74 -4.46
C LEU A 180 12.17 2.27 -4.48
N PHE A 181 12.61 1.80 -3.32
CA PHE A 181 12.97 0.40 -3.11
C PHE A 181 12.17 -0.17 -1.94
N PRO A 182 11.80 -1.47 -1.99
CA PRO A 182 11.23 -2.11 -0.83
C PRO A 182 12.22 -2.01 0.33
N GLU A 183 11.71 -1.69 1.51
CA GLU A 183 12.45 -1.90 2.75
C GLU A 183 12.60 -3.41 2.91
N GLU A 184 13.85 -3.89 3.04
CA GLU A 184 14.08 -5.26 3.50
C GLU A 184 13.51 -5.32 4.91
N GLU A 185 12.54 -6.21 5.11
CA GLU A 185 12.02 -6.47 6.44
C GLU A 185 13.18 -7.06 7.26
N GLU A 186 13.93 -6.21 7.97
CA GLU A 186 14.53 -6.66 9.21
C GLU A 186 13.36 -7.16 10.05
N GLU A 187 13.23 -8.48 10.16
CA GLU A 187 12.35 -9.10 11.11
C GLU A 187 12.64 -8.45 12.45
N THR A 188 11.81 -7.51 12.87
CA THR A 188 11.85 -7.01 14.23
C THR A 188 11.40 -8.18 15.10
N VAL A 189 12.34 -9.04 15.45
CA VAL A 189 12.24 -9.96 16.56
C VAL A 189 11.96 -9.07 17.76
N LYS A 190 10.68 -8.93 18.08
CA LYS A 190 10.24 -8.36 19.35
C LYS A 190 10.84 -9.25 20.42
N LYS A 191 12.01 -8.87 20.94
CA LYS A 191 12.56 -9.42 22.19
C LYS A 191 11.52 -9.14 23.28
N PRO A 192 10.90 -10.15 23.92
CA PRO A 192 10.19 -9.90 25.15
C PRO A 192 11.23 -9.65 26.24
N SER A 193 11.53 -8.37 26.49
CA SER A 193 12.20 -7.94 27.72
C SER A 193 11.22 -8.10 28.87
N GLY A 194 11.41 -9.16 29.66
CA GLY A 194 10.56 -9.45 30.81
C GLY A 194 11.18 -10.48 31.74
N SER A 195 12.47 -10.32 32.06
CA SER A 195 13.13 -11.08 33.11
C SER A 195 12.72 -10.56 34.48
N VAL A 196 11.76 -11.22 35.14
CA VAL A 196 11.70 -11.26 36.61
C VAL A 196 11.43 -12.68 37.07
N LYS A 197 12.50 -13.36 37.49
CA LYS A 197 12.42 -14.58 38.30
C LYS A 197 12.00 -14.20 39.72
N LYS A 198 10.96 -14.85 40.26
CA LYS A 198 11.01 -15.36 41.64
C LYS A 198 10.04 -16.52 41.83
N VAL A 199 10.64 -17.67 42.03
CA VAL A 199 10.05 -18.92 42.49
C VAL A 199 9.75 -18.80 43.99
N VAL A 200 8.67 -19.45 44.45
CA VAL A 200 8.55 -20.36 45.62
C VAL A 200 7.14 -20.25 46.23
N GLN A 201 6.41 -21.38 46.18
CA GLN A 201 5.14 -21.65 46.87
C GLN A 201 5.28 -21.53 48.41
N THR A 202 4.17 -21.43 49.17
CA THR A 202 3.71 -22.51 50.09
C THR A 202 2.65 -22.07 51.16
N ARG A 203 1.63 -22.95 51.32
CA ARG A 203 0.79 -23.33 52.49
C ARG A 203 -0.53 -22.59 52.88
N ARG A 204 -1.57 -23.44 52.90
CA ARG A 204 -2.90 -23.35 53.55
C ARG A 204 -2.83 -23.12 55.07
N GLY A 205 -3.81 -22.39 55.63
CA GLY A 205 -4.16 -22.45 57.07
C GLY A 205 -5.18 -21.42 57.57
N LYS A 206 -6.40 -21.90 57.89
CA LYS A 206 -7.49 -21.43 58.77
C LYS A 206 -7.32 -20.15 59.65
N LEU A 207 -8.36 -19.29 59.62
CA LEU A 207 -8.97 -18.56 60.76
C LEU A 207 -10.27 -17.91 60.26
N LEU A 208 -11.42 -18.61 60.29
CA LEU A 208 -12.41 -18.64 61.37
C LEU A 208 -12.85 -17.25 61.86
N GLU A 209 -14.13 -16.96 61.59
CA GLU A 209 -15.05 -16.13 62.38
C GLU A 209 -14.64 -14.71 62.76
N VAL A 210 -15.47 -13.73 62.37
CA VAL A 210 -16.26 -12.94 63.33
C VAL A 210 -17.10 -11.90 62.57
N ALA A 211 -18.39 -11.87 62.94
CA ALA A 211 -19.33 -10.75 62.86
C ALA A 211 -19.96 -10.38 61.50
N CYS A 212 -20.90 -11.22 61.08
CA CYS A 212 -22.20 -10.72 60.62
C CYS A 212 -23.05 -10.36 61.87
N ARG A 213 -23.26 -9.07 62.12
CA ARG A 213 -24.13 -8.43 63.14
C ARG A 213 -24.17 -6.94 62.74
N MET A 214 -25.26 -6.24 62.45
CA MET A 214 -26.68 -6.38 62.73
C MET A 214 -27.49 -5.54 61.72
N LEU A 215 -28.65 -6.06 61.32
CA LEU A 215 -29.92 -5.32 61.13
C LEU A 215 -29.96 -4.07 60.24
N GLY A 216 -30.40 -4.27 59.00
CA GLY A 216 -31.13 -3.28 58.22
C GLY A 216 -32.33 -3.95 57.55
N ALA A 217 -33.40 -4.14 58.32
CA ALA A 217 -34.68 -4.63 57.81
C ALA A 217 -35.34 -3.57 56.90
N ILE A 218 -36.16 -4.06 55.97
CA ILE A 218 -37.14 -3.37 55.10
C ILE A 218 -36.69 -3.25 53.64
N GLY A 219 -37.34 -4.06 52.78
CA GLY A 219 -37.91 -3.51 51.54
C GLY A 219 -37.43 -4.09 50.20
N LYS A 220 -38.15 -5.12 49.73
CA LYS A 220 -38.57 -5.40 48.35
C LYS A 220 -37.51 -5.55 47.23
N ASP A 221 -37.53 -6.77 46.67
CA ASP A 221 -37.55 -7.11 45.24
C ASP A 221 -36.96 -6.10 44.25
N SER A 222 -35.79 -6.45 43.72
CA SER A 222 -35.54 -6.61 42.28
C SER A 222 -34.09 -7.00 42.06
N TYR A 223 -33.87 -8.20 41.52
CA TYR A 223 -32.57 -8.66 41.05
C TYR A 223 -32.08 -7.77 39.91
N ILE A 224 -31.25 -6.77 40.24
CA ILE A 224 -30.38 -6.11 39.27
C ILE A 224 -29.00 -6.72 39.44
N SER A 225 -28.68 -7.55 38.45
CA SER A 225 -27.37 -8.05 38.11
C SER A 225 -26.37 -6.91 37.92
N LYS A 226 -25.24 -6.99 38.62
CA LYS A 226 -24.02 -6.26 38.26
C LYS A 226 -22.78 -6.98 38.76
N CYS A 227 -21.76 -6.83 37.92
CA CYS A 227 -20.32 -7.01 38.15
C CYS A 227 -19.79 -8.44 38.08
#